data_AF-A0A8S0XRU8-F1
#
_entry.id   AF-A0A8S0XRU8-F1
#
_cell.length_a   1.000
_cell.length_b   1.000
_cell.length_c   1.000
_cell.angle_alpha   90.00
_cell.angle_beta   90.00
_cell.angle_gamma   90.00
#
_symmetry.space_group_name_H-M   'P 1'
#
loop_
_entity.id
_entity.type
_entity.pdbx_description
1 polymer ?
#
loop_
_entity_poly.entity_id
_entity_poly.type
_entity_poly.pdbx_seq_one_letter_code
_entity_poly.pdbx_strand_id
1 'polypeptide(L)'
;MCSEQCKREYYCSKKCQKTDWPRHKEKCQPMEQHLLDMRRSIQKIQEVPHIMDDLRTAIALELLSIFQSPNTDPEEIHVIVILVFIRPCYPPDYFDLMNPNVPLEPLLQRTMFGTLRFVHVLNRADVEEEPLEEQYLLSSRIHEASFIRLGNRRLGR
;
A
#
# COMPACT_ATOMS: atom_id res chain seq x y z
N MET A 1 -9.53 -25.19 -2.52
CA MET A 1 -8.12 -24.75 -2.54
C MET A 1 -8.11 -23.35 -3.14
N CYS A 2 -7.51 -22.35 -2.47
CA CYS A 2 -7.81 -20.91 -2.67
C CYS A 2 -6.96 -20.17 -3.71
N SER A 3 -5.95 -20.79 -4.32
CA SER A 3 -5.03 -20.09 -5.26
C SER A 3 -5.74 -19.36 -6.39
N GLU A 4 -6.86 -19.89 -6.87
CA GLU A 4 -7.65 -19.26 -7.95
C GLU A 4 -8.64 -18.20 -7.47
N GLN A 5 -9.07 -18.26 -6.20
CA GLN A 5 -10.11 -17.37 -5.67
C GLN A 5 -9.55 -16.04 -5.14
N CYS A 6 -8.42 -16.09 -4.43
CA CYS A 6 -7.80 -14.88 -3.90
C CYS A 6 -6.68 -14.33 -4.78
N LYS A 7 -5.97 -15.17 -5.55
CA LYS A 7 -4.79 -14.82 -6.36
C LYS A 7 -3.74 -13.95 -5.63
N ARG A 8 -3.59 -14.14 -4.31
CA ARG A 8 -2.67 -13.36 -3.45
C ARG A 8 -1.45 -14.13 -2.95
N GLU A 9 -1.53 -15.45 -2.88
CA GLU A 9 -0.45 -16.29 -2.38
C GLU A 9 -0.04 -17.29 -3.46
N TYR A 10 1.25 -17.26 -3.81
CA TYR A 10 1.84 -18.16 -4.78
C TYR A 10 2.56 -19.30 -4.06
N TYR A 11 2.24 -20.53 -4.45
CA TYR A 11 2.85 -21.72 -3.86
C TYR A 11 3.59 -22.51 -4.94
N CYS A 12 4.81 -22.94 -4.63
CA CYS A 12 5.59 -23.79 -5.53
C CYS A 12 4.94 -25.16 -5.80
N SER A 13 4.01 -25.60 -4.94
CA SER A 13 3.26 -26.84 -5.14
C SER A 13 1.92 -26.85 -4.39
N LYS A 14 1.01 -27.74 -4.82
CA LYS A 14 -0.24 -28.04 -4.10
C LYS A 14 0.00 -28.56 -2.68
N LYS A 15 1.16 -29.20 -2.42
CA LYS A 15 1.55 -29.67 -1.08
C LYS A 15 1.80 -28.47 -0.16
N CYS A 16 2.60 -27.50 -0.60
CA CYS A 16 2.88 -26.28 0.17
C CYS A 16 1.60 -25.48 0.45
N GLN A 17 0.71 -25.38 -0.55
CA GLN A 17 -0.59 -24.74 -0.35
C GLN A 17 -1.45 -25.46 0.71
N LYS A 18 -1.51 -26.80 0.68
CA LYS A 18 -2.29 -27.56 1.67
C LYS A 18 -1.72 -27.42 3.08
N THR A 19 -0.39 -27.38 3.20
CA THR A 19 0.29 -27.15 4.48
C THR A 19 -0.04 -25.78 5.06
N ASP A 20 -0.08 -24.73 4.23
CA ASP A 20 -0.40 -23.37 4.69
C ASP A 20 -1.91 -23.09 4.78
N TRP A 21 -2.75 -23.96 4.21
CA TRP A 21 -4.20 -23.75 4.12
C TRP A 21 -4.89 -23.43 5.46
N PRO A 22 -4.57 -24.09 6.59
CA PRO A 22 -5.16 -23.73 7.88
C PRO A 22 -4.95 -22.27 8.28
N ARG A 23 -3.79 -21.69 7.95
CA ARG A 23 -3.45 -20.28 8.20
C ARG A 23 -4.04 -19.37 7.12
N HIS A 24 -3.92 -19.77 5.86
CA HIS A 24 -4.37 -18.97 4.72
C HIS A 24 -5.90 -18.82 4.66
N LYS A 25 -6.67 -19.86 5.01
CA LYS A 25 -8.14 -19.83 4.93
C LYS A 25 -8.78 -18.74 5.78
N GLU A 26 -8.14 -18.36 6.89
CA GLU A 26 -8.63 -17.31 7.80
C GLU A 26 -8.56 -15.93 7.16
N LYS A 27 -7.60 -15.75 6.24
CA LYS A 27 -7.34 -14.48 5.54
C LYS A 27 -7.70 -14.53 4.06
N CYS A 28 -8.07 -15.70 3.53
CA CYS A 28 -8.47 -15.91 2.13
C CYS A 28 -9.81 -15.20 1.89
N GLN A 29 -9.77 -14.14 1.09
CA GLN A 29 -10.94 -13.41 0.62
C GLN A 29 -10.89 -13.37 -0.92
N PRO A 30 -12.05 -13.34 -1.60
CA PRO A 30 -12.10 -13.17 -3.05
C PRO A 30 -11.36 -11.90 -3.47
N MET A 31 -10.66 -11.94 -4.60
CA MET A 31 -9.96 -10.77 -5.15
C MET A 31 -10.89 -9.56 -5.31
N GLU A 32 -12.15 -9.79 -5.71
CA GLU A 32 -13.15 -8.73 -5.84
C GLU A 32 -13.39 -7.99 -4.52
N GLN A 33 -13.52 -8.71 -3.41
CA GLN A 33 -13.71 -8.10 -2.09
C GLN A 33 -12.49 -7.24 -1.70
N HIS A 34 -11.29 -7.73 -2.00
CA HIS A 34 -10.06 -6.98 -1.75
C HIS A 34 -10.01 -5.67 -2.55
N LEU A 35 -10.38 -5.71 -3.84
CA LEU A 35 -10.44 -4.51 -4.69
C LEU A 35 -11.46 -3.49 -4.16
N LEU A 36 -12.61 -3.96 -3.63
CA LEU A 36 -13.59 -3.09 -2.99
C LEU A 36 -13.04 -2.44 -1.71
N ASP A 37 -12.29 -3.18 -0.90
CA ASP A 37 -11.67 -2.66 0.32
C ASP A 37 -10.58 -1.63 0.01
N MET A 38 -9.77 -1.89 -1.00
CA MET A 38 -8.78 -0.94 -1.52
C MET A 38 -9.47 0.34 -2.02
N ARG A 39 -10.51 0.20 -2.85
CA ARG A 39 -11.27 1.34 -3.37
C ARG A 39 -11.83 2.20 -2.24
N ARG A 40 -12.43 1.59 -1.21
CA ARG A 40 -12.94 2.31 -0.04
C ARG A 40 -11.83 3.04 0.72
N SER A 41 -10.66 2.44 0.83
CA SER A 41 -9.50 3.07 1.49
C SER A 41 -8.99 4.28 0.70
N ILE A 42 -8.91 4.17 -0.63
CA ILE A 42 -8.53 5.27 -1.51
C ILE A 42 -9.56 6.41 -1.43
N GLN A 43 -10.85 6.09 -1.46
CA GLN A 43 -11.92 7.09 -1.33
C GLN A 43 -11.79 7.87 -0.02
N LYS A 44 -11.55 7.20 1.11
CA LYS A 44 -11.33 7.86 2.40
C LYS A 44 -10.10 8.77 2.41
N ILE A 45 -9.03 8.40 1.71
CA ILE A 45 -7.84 9.25 1.56
C ILE A 45 -8.19 10.49 0.73
N GLN A 46 -8.95 10.32 -0.36
CA GLN A 46 -9.38 11.41 -1.24
C GLN A 46 -10.34 12.39 -0.55
N GLU A 47 -11.14 11.92 0.40
CA GLU A 47 -12.05 12.75 1.21
C GLU A 47 -11.33 13.67 2.20
N VAL A 48 -10.01 13.54 2.35
CA VAL A 48 -9.19 14.36 3.25
C VAL A 48 -8.30 15.30 2.43
N PRO A 49 -8.71 16.56 2.19
CA PRO A 49 -8.08 17.44 1.20
C PRO A 49 -6.57 17.65 1.40
N HIS A 50 -6.13 17.87 2.64
CA HIS A 50 -4.72 18.10 2.96
C HIS A 50 -3.84 16.89 2.64
N ILE A 51 -4.34 15.67 2.81
CA ILE A 51 -3.57 14.45 2.49
C ILE A 51 -3.35 14.37 0.98
N MET A 52 -4.35 14.73 0.18
CA MET A 52 -4.21 14.72 -1.28
C MET A 52 -3.25 15.80 -1.78
N ASP A 53 -3.23 16.97 -1.14
CA ASP A 53 -2.30 18.04 -1.50
C ASP A 53 -0.86 17.71 -1.09
N ASP A 54 -0.67 17.13 0.09
CA ASP A 54 0.63 16.60 0.52
C ASP A 54 1.11 15.48 -0.42
N LEU A 55 0.19 14.57 -0.82
CA LEU A 55 0.46 13.50 -1.76
C LEU A 55 0.88 14.06 -3.13
N ARG A 56 0.11 14.99 -3.70
CA ARG A 56 0.43 15.63 -4.98
C ARG A 56 1.77 16.34 -4.91
N THR A 57 2.04 17.05 -3.82
CA THR A 57 3.31 17.76 -3.61
C THR A 57 4.48 16.79 -3.53
N ALA A 58 4.36 15.71 -2.76
CA ALA A 58 5.38 14.67 -2.66
C ALA A 58 5.66 14.05 -4.04
N ILE A 59 4.62 13.68 -4.79
CA ILE A 59 4.74 13.14 -6.15
C ILE A 59 5.44 14.14 -7.07
N ALA A 60 5.03 15.41 -7.06
CA ALA A 60 5.61 16.43 -7.91
C ALA A 60 7.09 16.68 -7.60
N LEU A 61 7.49 16.61 -6.32
CA LEU A 61 8.89 16.74 -5.90
C LEU A 61 9.73 15.53 -6.36
N GLU A 62 9.24 14.30 -6.16
CA GLU A 62 9.96 13.08 -6.57
C GLU A 62 10.10 12.97 -8.09
N LEU A 63 9.08 13.41 -8.83
CA LEU A 63 9.06 13.37 -10.30
C LEU A 63 9.58 14.64 -10.95
N LEU A 64 10.05 15.61 -10.16
CA LEU A 64 10.43 16.91 -10.70
C LEU A 64 11.51 16.78 -11.78
N SER A 65 12.48 15.90 -11.58
CA SER A 65 13.54 15.65 -12.57
C SER A 65 13.01 15.02 -13.85
N ILE A 66 11.98 14.17 -13.76
CA ILE A 66 11.31 13.56 -14.92
C ILE A 66 10.55 14.66 -15.68
N PHE A 67 9.76 15.48 -14.98
CA PHE A 67 8.99 16.56 -15.61
C PHE A 67 9.85 17.70 -16.16
N GLN A 68 11.03 17.93 -15.60
CA GLN A 68 11.98 18.93 -16.08
C GLN A 68 12.88 18.43 -17.20
N SER A 69 12.95 17.11 -17.42
CA SER A 69 13.67 16.58 -18.58
C SER A 69 13.04 17.12 -19.87
N PRO A 70 13.85 17.53 -20.86
CA PRO A 70 13.32 17.98 -22.14
C PRO A 70 12.59 16.81 -22.77
N ASN A 71 11.25 16.85 -22.71
CA ASN A 71 10.42 15.77 -23.24
C ASN A 71 10.68 15.65 -24.75
N THR A 72 11.37 14.58 -25.14
CA THR A 72 11.70 14.30 -26.54
C THR A 72 10.52 13.71 -27.31
N ASP A 73 9.49 13.20 -26.61
CA ASP A 73 8.30 12.62 -27.22
C ASP A 73 7.01 13.07 -26.50
N PRO A 74 6.21 13.97 -27.11
CA PRO A 74 4.96 14.44 -26.52
C PRO A 74 3.89 13.34 -26.37
N GLU A 75 4.09 12.15 -26.97
CA GLU A 75 3.21 10.99 -26.81
C GLU A 75 3.66 10.04 -25.69
N GLU A 76 4.79 10.29 -25.03
CA GLU A 76 5.30 9.43 -23.96
C GLU A 76 4.36 9.46 -22.73
N ILE A 77 3.82 8.29 -22.38
CA ILE A 77 2.96 8.11 -21.21
C ILE A 77 3.81 7.60 -20.04
N HIS A 78 4.04 8.47 -19.06
CA HIS A 78 4.65 8.06 -17.79
C HIS A 78 3.61 7.38 -16.90
N VAL A 79 3.80 6.08 -16.63
CA VAL A 79 2.99 5.35 -15.66
C VAL A 79 3.72 5.35 -14.33
N ILE A 80 3.15 6.02 -13.33
CA ILE A 80 3.79 6.17 -12.02
C ILE A 80 3.15 5.23 -11.00
N VAL A 81 3.95 4.34 -10.40
CA VAL A 81 3.51 3.50 -9.27
C VAL A 81 4.00 4.10 -7.96
N ILE A 82 3.06 4.39 -7.06
CA ILE A 82 3.36 4.96 -5.74
C ILE A 82 2.98 3.96 -4.67
N LEU A 83 3.97 3.62 -3.85
CA LEU A 83 3.76 2.77 -2.69
C LEU A 83 3.55 3.63 -1.45
N VAL A 84 2.34 3.51 -0.88
CA VAL A 84 1.90 4.31 0.26
C VAL A 84 1.64 3.40 1.45
N PHE A 85 2.20 3.73 2.61
CA PHE A 85 1.91 3.03 3.86
C PHE A 85 1.74 4.01 5.03
N ILE A 86 1.02 3.58 6.06
CA ILE A 86 0.88 4.34 7.30
C ILE A 86 1.82 3.74 8.33
N ARG A 87 2.78 4.53 8.80
CA ARG A 87 3.66 4.15 9.91
C ARG A 87 3.08 4.69 11.22
N PRO A 88 2.72 3.85 12.20
CA PRO A 88 2.29 4.34 13.51
C PRO A 88 3.38 5.20 14.17
N CYS A 89 2.96 6.29 14.82
CA CYS A 89 3.87 7.17 15.57
C CYS A 89 4.26 6.57 16.93
N TYR A 90 3.43 5.69 17.48
CA TYR A 90 3.69 5.02 18.75
C TYR A 90 4.44 3.70 18.50
N PRO A 91 5.66 3.52 19.05
CA PRO A 91 6.46 2.34 18.76
C PRO A 91 5.77 1.01 19.06
N PRO A 92 5.02 0.84 20.17
CA PRO A 92 4.27 -0.39 20.41
C PRO A 92 3.25 -0.72 19.32
N ASP A 93 2.53 0.27 18.78
CA ASP A 93 1.58 0.03 17.69
C ASP A 93 2.30 -0.43 16.40
N TYR A 94 3.49 0.12 16.15
CA TYR A 94 4.35 -0.34 15.04
C TYR A 94 4.82 -1.78 15.27
N PHE A 95 5.34 -2.11 16.45
CA PHE A 95 5.80 -3.46 16.76
C PHE A 95 4.67 -4.48 16.75
N ASP A 96 3.49 -4.12 17.25
CA ASP A 96 2.30 -4.95 17.20
C ASP A 96 1.89 -5.26 15.75
N LEU A 97 1.88 -4.25 14.87
CA LEU A 97 1.57 -4.45 13.44
C LEU A 97 2.62 -5.29 12.70
N MET A 98 3.88 -5.19 13.10
CA MET A 98 4.99 -5.95 12.50
C MET A 98 5.13 -7.36 13.07
N ASN A 99 4.47 -7.68 14.18
CA ASN A 99 4.59 -8.96 14.85
C ASN A 99 3.59 -9.97 14.26
N PRO A 100 4.05 -11.03 13.55
CA PRO A 100 3.16 -12.01 12.92
C PRO A 100 2.36 -12.84 13.94
N ASN A 101 2.74 -12.82 15.22
CA ASN A 101 2.05 -13.52 16.29
C ASN A 101 0.94 -12.68 16.94
N VAL A 102 0.84 -11.39 16.61
CA VAL A 102 -0.24 -10.53 17.12
C VAL A 102 -1.40 -10.59 16.12
N PRO A 103 -2.62 -10.97 16.56
CA PRO A 103 -3.80 -10.95 15.69
C PRO A 103 -4.06 -9.54 15.17
N LEU A 104 -4.41 -9.42 13.89
CA LEU A 104 -4.60 -8.12 13.25
C LEU A 104 -5.96 -7.50 13.62
N GLU A 105 -6.99 -8.33 13.85
CA GLU A 105 -8.36 -7.89 14.11
C GLU A 105 -8.49 -6.92 15.30
N PRO A 106 -7.87 -7.17 16.48
CA PRO A 106 -7.89 -6.21 17.59
C PRO A 106 -7.15 -4.90 17.26
N LEU A 107 -6.09 -4.95 16.46
CA LEU A 107 -5.32 -3.77 16.06
C LEU A 107 -6.14 -2.88 15.13
N LEU A 108 -6.90 -3.46 14.20
CA LEU A 108 -7.76 -2.72 13.27
C LEU A 108 -8.92 -1.97 13.95
N GLN A 109 -9.31 -2.36 15.16
CA GLN A 109 -10.33 -1.65 15.94
C GLN A 109 -9.77 -0.45 16.71
N ARG A 110 -8.44 -0.36 16.87
CA ARG A 110 -7.78 0.72 17.59
C ARG A 110 -7.61 1.92 16.68
N THR A 111 -7.83 3.12 17.22
CA THR A 111 -7.41 4.35 16.55
C THR A 111 -5.91 4.48 16.70
N MET A 112 -5.18 4.35 15.59
CA MET A 112 -3.72 4.52 15.56
C MET A 112 -3.38 5.87 14.93
N PHE A 113 -2.50 6.61 15.59
CA PHE A 113 -1.89 7.80 15.01
C PHE A 113 -0.70 7.37 14.19
N GLY A 114 -0.65 7.82 12.96
CA GLY A 114 0.40 7.43 12.04
C GLY A 114 0.76 8.53 11.07
N THR A 115 1.84 8.25 10.37
CA THR A 115 2.45 9.13 9.41
C THR A 115 2.41 8.42 8.05
N LEU A 116 1.90 9.11 7.03
CA LEU A 116 1.86 8.58 5.67
C LEU A 116 3.26 8.56 5.08
N ARG A 117 3.70 7.44 4.54
CA ARG A 117 5.05 7.29 4.00
C ARG A 117 4.98 6.81 2.56
N PHE A 118 5.88 7.37 1.75
CA PHE A 118 6.07 7.02 0.35
C PHE A 118 7.34 6.20 0.24
N VAL A 119 7.23 4.96 -0.24
CA VAL A 119 8.41 4.07 -0.40
C VAL A 119 9.06 4.31 -1.74
N HIS A 120 8.27 4.48 -2.79
CA HIS A 120 8.81 4.51 -4.14
C HIS A 120 7.87 5.15 -5.13
N VAL A 121 8.48 5.75 -6.16
CA VAL A 121 7.82 6.29 -7.35
C VAL A 121 8.51 5.61 -8.55
N LEU A 122 7.84 4.65 -9.17
CA LEU A 122 8.38 3.95 -10.37
C LEU A 122 7.82 4.60 -11.62
N ASN A 123 8.66 5.04 -12.56
CA ASN A 123 8.24 5.27 -13.94
C ASN A 123 8.25 3.93 -14.67
N ARG A 124 7.07 3.41 -15.05
CA ARG A 124 6.95 2.11 -15.72
C ARG A 124 7.30 2.16 -17.21
N ALA A 125 7.59 3.34 -17.78
CA ALA A 125 8.12 3.41 -19.15
C ALA A 125 9.47 2.67 -19.28
N ASP A 126 10.22 2.56 -18.16
CA ASP A 126 11.57 2.00 -18.12
C ASP A 126 11.64 0.56 -17.60
N VAL A 127 10.51 -0.04 -17.23
CA VAL A 127 10.48 -1.31 -16.50
C VAL A 127 10.03 -2.41 -17.46
N GLU A 128 11.01 -3.13 -18.04
CA GLU A 128 10.79 -4.48 -18.56
C GLU A 128 10.08 -5.32 -17.48
N GLU A 129 9.26 -6.31 -17.85
CA GLU A 129 8.29 -7.05 -17.00
C GLU A 129 8.89 -7.79 -15.78
N GLU A 130 9.68 -7.14 -14.93
CA GLU A 130 10.13 -7.70 -13.68
C GLU A 130 8.94 -7.86 -12.72
N PRO A 131 8.89 -8.99 -11.98
CA PRO A 131 7.85 -9.21 -10.99
C PRO A 131 7.84 -8.10 -9.94
N LEU A 132 6.65 -7.56 -9.67
CA LEU A 132 6.41 -6.49 -8.70
C LEU A 132 7.13 -6.74 -7.36
N GLU A 133 7.23 -8.00 -6.95
CA GLU A 133 7.84 -8.49 -5.71
C GLU A 133 9.35 -8.19 -5.59
N GLU A 134 10.10 -8.24 -6.69
CA GLU A 134 11.55 -7.93 -6.68
C GLU A 134 11.80 -6.42 -6.60
N GLN A 135 10.89 -5.61 -7.16
CA GLN A 135 10.93 -4.14 -7.07
C GLN A 135 10.68 -3.62 -5.65
N TYR A 136 9.90 -4.36 -4.84
CA TYR A 136 9.72 -4.05 -3.41
C TYR A 136 10.99 -4.23 -2.59
N LEU A 137 11.88 -5.16 -2.96
CA LEU A 137 13.12 -5.43 -2.22
C LEU A 137 14.25 -4.44 -2.56
N LEU A 138 14.25 -3.89 -3.77
CA LEU A 138 15.29 -2.97 -4.27
C LEU A 138 15.10 -1.50 -3.85
N SER A 139 13.89 -1.10 -3.43
CA SER A 139 13.53 0.31 -3.18
C SER A 139 13.76 0.77 -1.73
N SER A 140 15.00 1.10 -1.37
CA SER A 140 15.36 1.58 -0.02
C SER A 140 15.56 3.11 0.10
N ARG A 141 14.82 3.92 -0.67
CA ARG A 141 14.79 5.39 -0.50
C ARG A 141 13.44 5.82 0.06
N ILE A 142 13.37 6.00 1.39
CA ILE A 142 12.13 6.33 2.10
C ILE A 142 12.00 7.85 2.20
N HIS A 143 10.90 8.41 1.69
CA HIS A 143 10.57 9.83 1.80
C HIS A 143 9.41 10.04 2.79
N GLU A 144 9.54 11.05 3.64
CA GLU A 144 8.69 11.25 4.83
C GLU A 144 7.73 12.45 4.67
N ALA A 145 6.41 12.21 4.59
CA ALA A 145 5.38 13.25 4.71
C ALA A 145 4.52 13.01 5.97
N SER A 146 3.97 14.04 6.63
CA SER A 146 3.21 13.92 7.89
C SER A 146 1.90 14.71 7.74
N PHE A 147 0.68 14.29 8.09
CA PHE A 147 0.11 13.52 9.20
C PHE A 147 -1.23 12.89 8.76
N ILE A 148 -1.69 11.76 9.35
CA ILE A 148 -3.07 11.25 9.15
C ILE A 148 -3.83 11.07 10.47
N ARG A 149 -5.06 11.61 10.53
CA ARG A 149 -6.08 11.29 11.53
C ARG A 149 -7.14 10.36 10.92
N LEU A 150 -6.98 9.04 11.04
CA LEU A 150 -8.05 8.09 10.72
C LEU A 150 -8.94 7.92 11.97
N GLY A 151 -9.96 8.76 12.11
CA GLY A 151 -10.94 8.65 13.18
C GLY A 151 -12.35 8.50 12.63
N ASN A 152 -13.01 7.36 12.91
CA ASN A 152 -14.45 7.23 12.78
C ASN A 152 -15.11 8.15 13.82
N ARG A 153 -15.54 9.36 13.43
CA ARG A 153 -16.53 10.09 14.21
C ARG A 153 -17.88 9.40 14.01
N ARG A 154 -18.29 8.57 14.97
CA ARG A 154 -19.73 8.49 15.28
C ARG A 154 -20.09 9.84 15.89
N LEU A 155 -20.63 10.74 15.07
CA LEU A 155 -21.37 11.90 15.57
C LEU A 155 -22.67 11.35 16.17
N GLY A 156 -22.63 11.09 17.48
CA GLY A 156 -23.83 10.94 18.28
C GLY A 156 -24.22 12.29 18.85
N ARG A 157 -25.38 12.80 18.45
CA ARG A 157 -26.41 13.31 19.34
C ARG A 157 -27.76 12.93 18.76
#